data_AF-A0A069D4R5-F1
#
_entry.id   AF-A0A069D4R5-F1
#
_cell.length_a   1.000
_cell.length_b   1.000
_cell.length_c   1.000
_cell.angle_alpha   90.00
_cell.angle_beta   90.00
_cell.angle_gamma   90.00
#
_symmetry.space_group_name_H-M   'P 1'
#
loop_
_entity.id
_entity.type
_entity.pdbx_description
1 polymer ?
#
loop_
_entity_poly.entity_id
_entity_poly.type
_entity_poly.pdbx_seq_one_letter_code
_entity_poly.pdbx_strand_id
1 'polypeptide(L)'
;MFTGLFMGLSFLSKGPVSFFALLIPFIIAYLITWHPSFKGKMKPIIAMILVCLMVSFWWPVYIYIFHRDWGVHIANKESSSWLNHNVRPWYYYWQFPAEAGIWALFWVTSLVWPYWRKRFSQIHLHKIYLFSILWTVVSLILLSLIPEKKTRYLLPLLIPGAINVGICLYYYLSGRLILSREKRLFRINMSLILLVILALPVALYLFFVQKHELEISLFAMICFCCFLLALLLAWSIYNRRVNYKIALGCVIGTMLVVEGLCFIPAGKLFINNERHSISEVRKIPVLQHLPFYYVEGEELRIELVYESDRVIRPLNIRNMNLVESKLPFVLVSATPADSLLDASKWEIDEIGRYDNNWQKTNSRKYNPDLVRYVSVLRIKSTDSTP
;
A
#
# COMPACT_ATOMS: atom_id res chain seq x y z
N MET A 1 8.27 28.57 -7.96
CA MET A 1 7.96 27.81 -9.19
C MET A 1 8.00 26.31 -8.95
N PHE A 2 9.12 25.72 -8.50
CA PHE A 2 9.20 24.27 -8.20
C PHE A 2 8.10 23.75 -7.26
N THR A 3 7.78 24.47 -6.18
CA THR A 3 6.67 24.10 -5.29
C THR A 3 5.34 23.99 -6.04
N GLY A 4 5.06 24.93 -6.96
CA GLY A 4 3.86 24.93 -7.77
C GLY A 4 3.82 23.74 -8.74
N LEU A 5 4.97 23.43 -9.36
CA LEU A 5 5.13 22.25 -10.22
C LEU A 5 4.82 20.96 -9.45
N PHE A 6 5.44 20.75 -8.27
CA PHE A 6 5.22 19.55 -7.48
C PHE A 6 3.80 19.46 -6.90
N MET A 7 3.20 20.58 -6.53
CA MET A 7 1.78 20.63 -6.15
C MET A 7 0.88 20.21 -7.33
N GLY A 8 1.17 20.71 -8.53
CA GLY A 8 0.42 20.34 -9.73
C GLY A 8 0.57 18.87 -10.12
N LEU A 9 1.78 18.33 -10.06
CA LEU A 9 2.04 16.89 -10.27
C LEU A 9 1.35 16.02 -9.21
N SER A 10 1.32 16.48 -7.96
CA SER A 10 0.59 15.79 -6.89
C SER A 10 -0.91 15.75 -7.17
N PHE A 11 -1.48 16.86 -7.67
CA PHE A 11 -2.88 16.94 -8.06
C PHE A 11 -3.18 16.01 -9.26
N LEU A 12 -2.31 15.91 -10.25
CA LEU A 12 -2.50 14.96 -11.36
C LEU A 12 -2.43 13.49 -10.90
N SER A 13 -1.61 13.19 -9.89
CA SER A 13 -1.42 11.82 -9.39
C SER A 13 -2.58 11.33 -8.51
N LYS A 14 -3.08 12.18 -7.60
CA LYS A 14 -4.08 11.79 -6.59
C LYS A 14 -5.28 12.74 -6.51
N GLY A 15 -5.38 13.74 -7.37
CA GLY A 15 -6.45 14.73 -7.33
C GLY A 15 -6.40 15.60 -6.06
N PRO A 16 -7.56 16.12 -5.60
CA PRO A 16 -7.64 16.99 -4.42
C PRO A 16 -7.31 16.28 -3.10
N VAL A 17 -7.22 14.94 -3.11
CA VAL A 17 -6.99 14.12 -1.92
C VAL A 17 -5.66 14.43 -1.26
N SER A 18 -4.59 14.59 -2.05
CA SER A 18 -3.26 14.90 -1.49
C SER A 18 -3.23 16.29 -0.85
N PHE A 19 -4.00 17.22 -1.40
CA PHE A 19 -4.13 18.56 -0.84
C PHE A 19 -4.87 18.52 0.49
N PHE A 20 -5.96 17.76 0.56
CA PHE A 20 -6.74 17.59 1.78
C PHE A 20 -5.97 16.83 2.87
N ALA A 21 -5.35 15.70 2.52
CA ALA A 21 -4.72 14.80 3.48
C ALA A 21 -3.33 15.25 3.97
N LEU A 22 -2.62 16.06 3.18
CA LEU A 22 -1.23 16.46 3.48
C LEU A 22 -1.06 17.98 3.51
N LEU A 23 -1.41 18.68 2.42
CA LEU A 23 -1.09 20.10 2.25
C LEU A 23 -1.87 21.01 3.22
N ILE A 24 -3.19 20.83 3.34
CA ILE A 24 -4.02 21.65 4.22
C ILE A 24 -3.58 21.48 5.69
N PRO A 25 -3.43 20.25 6.23
CA PRO A 25 -2.87 20.06 7.56
C PRO A 25 -1.50 20.70 7.77
N PHE A 26 -0.60 20.57 6.77
CA PHE A 26 0.71 21.19 6.80
C PHE A 26 0.61 22.72 6.93
N ILE A 27 -0.19 23.35 6.07
CA ILE A 27 -0.37 24.82 6.07
C ILE A 27 -0.95 25.28 7.40
N ILE A 28 -2.00 24.63 7.90
CA ILE A 28 -2.63 24.98 9.19
C ILE A 28 -1.58 24.90 10.32
N ALA A 29 -0.88 23.77 10.43
CA ALA A 29 0.14 23.58 11.45
C ALA A 29 1.29 24.59 11.31
N TYR A 30 1.71 24.91 10.08
CA TYR A 30 2.78 25.86 9.80
C TYR A 30 2.40 27.30 10.18
N LEU A 31 1.20 27.74 9.81
CA LEU A 31 0.69 29.08 10.12
C LEU A 31 0.55 29.30 11.63
N ILE A 32 0.02 28.32 12.36
CA ILE A 32 -0.13 28.37 13.82
C ILE A 32 1.23 28.40 14.52
N THR A 33 2.23 27.69 14.00
CA THR A 33 3.52 27.54 14.71
C THR A 33 4.50 28.67 14.42
N TRP A 34 4.61 29.12 13.16
CA TRP A 34 5.63 30.09 12.75
C TRP A 34 5.12 31.50 12.52
N HIS A 35 3.80 31.71 12.37
CA HIS A 35 3.20 33.02 12.07
C HIS A 35 3.97 33.77 10.96
N PRO A 36 4.12 33.18 9.76
CA PRO A 36 4.92 33.76 8.69
C PRO A 36 4.33 35.10 8.21
N SER A 37 5.20 36.07 7.95
CA SER A 37 4.81 37.32 7.29
C SER A 37 4.73 37.13 5.77
N PHE A 38 3.65 37.61 5.17
CA PHE A 38 3.39 37.60 3.73
C PHE A 38 3.92 38.84 3.00
N LYS A 39 4.41 39.84 3.74
CA LYS A 39 4.94 41.09 3.14
C LYS A 39 6.07 40.78 2.16
N GLY A 40 5.94 41.26 0.92
CA GLY A 40 6.93 41.06 -0.14
C GLY A 40 6.94 39.67 -0.82
N LYS A 41 6.12 38.72 -0.37
CA LYS A 41 6.13 37.33 -0.87
C LYS A 41 4.92 36.96 -1.75
N MET A 42 4.00 37.90 -1.97
CA MET A 42 2.78 37.66 -2.74
C MET A 42 3.06 37.30 -4.21
N LYS A 43 4.01 37.99 -4.87
CA LYS A 43 4.36 37.68 -6.28
C LYS A 43 4.84 36.23 -6.44
N PRO A 44 5.81 35.73 -5.64
CA PRO A 44 6.17 34.31 -5.65
C PRO A 44 5.02 33.34 -5.38
N ILE A 45 4.12 33.66 -4.44
CA ILE A 45 2.96 32.82 -4.11
C ILE A 45 1.99 32.74 -5.29
N ILE A 46 1.68 33.88 -5.93
CA ILE A 46 0.83 33.92 -7.13
C ILE A 46 1.47 33.10 -8.25
N ALA A 47 2.76 33.29 -8.52
CA ALA A 47 3.48 32.50 -9.53
C ALA A 47 3.46 31.00 -9.22
N MET A 48 3.59 30.62 -7.95
CA MET A 48 3.48 29.22 -7.51
C MET A 48 2.08 28.64 -7.77
N ILE A 49 1.02 29.39 -7.43
CA ILE A 49 -0.37 28.97 -7.65
C ILE A 49 -0.65 28.84 -9.15
N LEU A 50 -0.24 29.82 -9.97
CA LEU A 50 -0.43 29.78 -11.42
C LEU A 50 0.22 28.53 -12.04
N VAL A 51 1.47 28.24 -11.70
CA VAL A 51 2.15 27.03 -12.16
C VAL A 51 1.41 25.77 -11.70
N CYS A 52 0.95 25.72 -10.45
CA CYS A 52 0.15 24.61 -9.94
C CYS A 52 -1.13 24.41 -10.75
N LEU A 53 -1.88 25.48 -11.05
CA LEU A 53 -3.12 25.40 -11.82
C LEU A 53 -2.85 24.94 -13.25
N MET A 54 -1.86 25.53 -13.93
CA MET A 54 -1.50 25.17 -15.31
C MET A 54 -1.17 23.68 -15.43
N VAL A 55 -0.38 23.14 -14.49
CA VAL A 55 -0.02 21.72 -14.47
C VAL A 55 -1.22 20.84 -14.09
N SER A 56 -2.01 21.24 -13.07
CA SER A 56 -3.12 20.42 -12.55
C SER A 56 -4.27 20.27 -13.55
N PHE A 57 -4.62 21.34 -14.26
CA PHE A 57 -5.86 21.41 -15.02
C PHE A 57 -5.72 21.04 -16.50
N TRP A 58 -4.51 20.97 -17.05
CA TRP A 58 -4.32 20.64 -18.47
C TRP A 58 -5.01 19.33 -18.88
N TRP A 59 -4.81 18.25 -18.11
CA TRP A 59 -5.40 16.94 -18.43
C TRP A 59 -6.92 16.86 -18.17
N PRO A 60 -7.45 17.31 -17.02
CA PRO A 60 -8.90 17.40 -16.84
C PRO A 60 -9.61 18.23 -17.91
N VAL A 61 -9.01 19.35 -18.34
CA VAL A 61 -9.55 20.19 -19.44
C VAL A 61 -9.56 19.42 -20.75
N TYR A 62 -8.48 18.69 -21.09
CA TYR A 62 -8.44 17.84 -22.26
C TYR A 62 -9.58 16.79 -22.25
N ILE A 63 -9.73 16.04 -21.15
CA ILE A 63 -10.81 15.04 -21.03
C ILE A 63 -12.18 15.71 -21.15
N TYR A 64 -12.37 16.87 -20.55
CA TYR A 64 -13.65 17.56 -20.60
C TYR A 64 -14.03 18.00 -22.03
N ILE A 65 -13.06 18.44 -22.83
CA ILE A 65 -13.27 18.89 -24.21
C ILE A 65 -13.49 17.70 -25.16
N PHE A 66 -12.65 16.65 -25.07
CA PHE A 66 -12.64 15.56 -26.06
C PHE A 66 -13.43 14.31 -25.64
N HIS A 67 -13.65 14.10 -24.33
CA HIS A 67 -14.26 12.89 -23.76
C HIS A 67 -15.21 13.23 -22.60
N ARG A 68 -16.09 14.23 -22.82
CA ARG A 68 -16.97 14.79 -21.79
C ARG A 68 -17.77 13.75 -21.02
N ASP A 69 -18.42 12.82 -21.71
CA ASP A 69 -19.30 11.82 -21.09
C ASP A 69 -18.53 10.94 -20.09
N TRP A 70 -17.34 10.49 -20.49
CA TRP A 70 -16.43 9.73 -19.63
C TRP A 70 -15.93 10.56 -18.45
N GLY A 71 -15.52 11.82 -18.70
CA GLY A 71 -15.03 12.72 -17.65
C GLY A 71 -16.08 12.97 -16.56
N VAL A 72 -17.32 13.25 -16.96
CA VAL A 72 -18.44 13.47 -16.03
C VAL A 72 -18.81 12.18 -15.30
N HIS A 73 -18.87 11.05 -16.00
CA HIS A 73 -19.16 9.76 -15.38
C HIS A 73 -18.12 9.40 -14.29
N ILE A 74 -16.83 9.56 -14.58
CA ILE A 74 -15.75 9.30 -13.63
C ILE A 74 -15.82 10.27 -12.44
N ALA A 75 -16.04 11.57 -12.69
CA ALA A 75 -16.13 12.56 -11.62
C ALA A 75 -17.30 12.27 -10.66
N ASN A 76 -18.46 11.87 -11.19
CA ASN A 76 -19.63 11.49 -10.39
C ASN A 76 -19.38 10.20 -9.60
N LYS A 77 -18.77 9.19 -10.23
CA LYS A 77 -18.43 7.92 -9.59
C LYS A 77 -17.46 8.14 -8.43
N GLU A 78 -16.38 8.90 -8.64
CA GLU A 78 -15.43 9.25 -7.59
C GLU A 78 -16.14 10.04 -6.47
N SER A 79 -16.86 11.12 -6.78
CA SER A 79 -17.52 11.94 -5.75
C SER A 79 -18.52 11.15 -4.90
N SER A 80 -19.28 10.24 -5.50
CA SER A 80 -20.23 9.38 -4.79
C SER A 80 -19.54 8.34 -3.89
N SER A 81 -18.38 7.84 -4.30
CA SER A 81 -17.61 6.86 -3.56
C SER A 81 -17.14 7.39 -2.20
N TRP A 82 -16.83 8.69 -2.12
CA TRP A 82 -16.34 9.32 -0.89
C TRP A 82 -17.36 9.36 0.25
N LEU A 83 -18.64 9.38 -0.12
CA LEU A 83 -19.75 9.44 0.83
C LEU A 83 -20.25 8.03 1.19
N ASN A 84 -20.32 7.15 0.20
CA ASN A 84 -21.09 5.91 0.31
C ASN A 84 -20.23 4.66 0.41
N HIS A 85 -18.96 4.71 0.00
CA HIS A 85 -18.11 3.54 -0.05
C HIS A 85 -17.27 3.39 1.23
N ASN A 86 -17.21 2.19 1.79
CA ASN A 86 -16.38 1.85 2.96
C ASN A 86 -16.52 2.86 4.13
N VAL A 87 -17.74 3.22 4.49
CA VAL A 87 -18.02 4.12 5.62
C VAL A 87 -17.62 3.42 6.93
N ARG A 88 -16.80 4.09 7.74
CA ARG A 88 -16.30 3.56 9.02
C ARG A 88 -16.45 4.57 10.16
N PRO A 89 -16.49 4.12 11.43
CA PRO A 89 -16.58 4.99 12.59
C PRO A 89 -15.43 6.01 12.67
N TRP A 90 -15.65 7.13 13.39
CA TRP A 90 -14.67 8.21 13.53
C TRP A 90 -13.34 7.78 14.18
N TYR A 91 -13.39 6.76 15.06
CA TYR A 91 -12.23 6.19 15.76
C TYR A 91 -11.48 5.11 14.96
N TYR A 92 -11.86 4.84 13.70
CA TYR A 92 -11.25 3.80 12.85
C TYR A 92 -9.71 3.87 12.81
N TYR A 93 -9.15 5.07 12.95
CA TYR A 93 -7.73 5.35 12.85
C TYR A 93 -6.91 5.15 14.14
N TRP A 94 -7.50 4.68 15.24
CA TRP A 94 -6.80 4.57 16.52
C TRP A 94 -5.58 3.62 16.49
N GLN A 95 -5.60 2.59 15.63
CA GLN A 95 -4.51 1.62 15.49
C GLN A 95 -3.38 2.13 14.58
N PHE A 96 -3.52 3.30 13.95
CA PHE A 96 -2.57 3.77 12.97
C PHE A 96 -1.11 3.83 13.45
N PRO A 97 -0.79 4.16 14.72
CA PRO A 97 0.59 4.14 15.17
C PRO A 97 1.29 2.78 14.95
N ALA A 98 0.55 1.67 14.94
CA ALA A 98 1.10 0.34 14.64
C ALA A 98 1.67 0.24 13.20
N GLU A 99 1.18 1.04 12.26
CA GLU A 99 1.69 1.12 10.87
C GLU A 99 3.08 1.76 10.80
N ALA A 100 3.52 2.46 11.86
CA ALA A 100 4.91 2.93 11.98
C ALA A 100 5.89 1.80 12.38
N GLY A 101 5.40 0.57 12.55
CA GLY A 101 6.20 -0.63 12.81
C GLY A 101 6.99 -0.53 14.11
N ILE A 102 8.31 -0.74 14.03
CA ILE A 102 9.22 -0.69 15.19
C ILE A 102 9.22 0.67 15.91
N TRP A 103 8.79 1.74 15.23
CA TRP A 103 8.70 3.09 15.78
C TRP A 103 7.35 3.39 16.44
N ALA A 104 6.37 2.49 16.38
CA ALA A 104 5.01 2.71 16.86
C ALA A 104 4.95 3.27 18.28
N LEU A 105 5.60 2.60 19.24
CA LEU A 105 5.58 3.02 20.64
C LEU A 105 6.36 4.32 20.88
N PHE A 106 7.47 4.53 20.15
CA PHE A 106 8.20 5.80 20.19
C PHE A 106 7.34 6.95 19.66
N TRP A 107 6.56 6.69 18.63
CA TRP A 107 5.66 7.67 18.09
C TRP A 107 4.54 8.02 19.07
N VAL A 108 3.85 7.01 19.65
CA VAL A 108 2.82 7.25 20.67
C VAL A 108 3.38 8.01 21.87
N THR A 109 4.54 7.61 22.37
CA THR A 109 5.15 8.27 23.55
C THR A 109 5.69 9.66 23.24
N SER A 110 6.10 9.95 22.01
CA SER A 110 6.51 11.30 21.58
C SER A 110 5.33 12.27 21.40
N LEU A 111 4.12 11.77 21.14
CA LEU A 111 2.90 12.59 21.01
C LEU A 111 2.40 13.18 22.34
N VAL A 112 2.96 12.77 23.50
CA VAL A 112 2.56 13.28 24.82
C VAL A 112 3.03 14.74 25.02
N TRP A 113 2.32 15.68 24.40
CA TRP A 113 2.65 17.11 24.34
C TRP A 113 2.99 17.75 25.70
N PRO A 114 2.16 17.61 26.75
CA PRO A 114 2.43 18.27 28.03
C PRO A 114 3.75 17.83 28.68
N TYR A 115 4.19 16.61 28.37
CA TYR A 115 5.41 16.03 28.89
C TYR A 115 6.64 16.58 28.17
N TRP A 116 6.66 16.47 26.83
CA TRP A 116 7.84 16.81 26.03
C TRP A 116 8.02 18.31 25.80
N ARG A 117 6.94 19.11 25.81
CA ARG A 117 7.03 20.57 25.60
C ARG A 117 8.01 21.26 26.57
N LYS A 118 8.14 20.74 27.79
CA LYS A 118 9.01 21.28 28.86
C LYS A 118 10.48 20.88 28.70
N ARG A 119 10.80 19.97 27.78
CA ARG A 119 12.15 19.39 27.59
C ARG A 119 12.93 20.06 26.46
N PHE A 120 12.24 20.76 25.57
CA PHE A 120 12.84 21.51 24.48
C PHE A 120 12.99 22.98 24.89
N SER A 121 14.10 23.31 25.56
CA SER A 121 14.42 24.68 25.98
C SER A 121 14.76 25.60 24.80
N GLN A 122 15.29 25.04 23.72
CA GLN A 122 15.58 25.79 22.49
C GLN A 122 14.28 26.07 21.75
N ILE A 123 13.99 27.37 21.55
CA ILE A 123 12.75 27.83 20.91
C ILE A 123 12.50 27.20 19.54
N HIS A 124 13.57 26.97 18.77
CA HIS A 124 13.50 26.33 17.47
C HIS A 124 13.02 24.87 17.56
N LEU A 125 13.58 24.06 18.47
CA LEU A 125 13.16 22.67 18.68
C LEU A 125 11.73 22.59 19.21
N HIS A 126 11.36 23.51 20.10
CA HIS A 126 9.99 23.60 20.59
C HIS A 126 8.99 23.87 19.45
N LYS A 127 9.32 24.78 18.52
CA LYS A 127 8.49 25.06 17.34
C LYS A 127 8.37 23.84 16.42
N ILE A 128 9.49 23.17 16.09
CA ILE A 128 9.42 21.96 15.25
C ILE A 128 8.57 20.87 15.92
N TYR A 129 8.73 20.67 17.24
CA TYR A 129 7.92 19.73 18.00
C TYR A 129 6.43 20.10 17.98
N LEU A 130 6.08 21.36 18.25
CA LEU A 130 4.69 21.83 18.18
C LEU A 130 4.10 21.62 16.78
N PHE A 131 4.85 21.96 15.74
CA PHE A 131 4.43 21.77 14.37
C PHE A 131 4.13 20.31 14.03
N SER A 132 5.01 19.37 14.41
CA SER A 132 4.78 17.95 14.12
C SER A 132 3.54 17.41 14.83
N ILE A 133 3.30 17.83 16.09
CA ILE A 133 2.08 17.50 16.83
C ILE A 133 0.85 18.08 16.14
N LEU A 134 0.85 19.38 15.84
CA LEU A 134 -0.28 20.04 15.19
C LEU A 134 -0.58 19.45 13.82
N TRP A 135 0.45 19.17 13.02
CA TRP A 135 0.27 18.53 11.72
C TRP A 135 -0.36 17.15 11.89
N THR A 136 0.13 16.33 12.81
CA THR A 136 -0.46 15.00 13.10
C THR A 136 -1.93 15.12 13.51
N VAL A 137 -2.25 15.99 14.47
CA VAL A 137 -3.61 16.13 15.01
C VAL A 137 -4.57 16.70 13.97
N VAL A 138 -4.18 17.75 13.25
CA VAL A 138 -5.02 18.35 12.19
C VAL A 138 -5.27 17.34 11.07
N SER A 139 -4.25 16.57 10.66
CA SER A 139 -4.44 15.50 9.67
C SER A 139 -5.42 14.43 10.15
N LEU A 140 -5.30 13.97 11.40
CA LEU A 140 -6.24 13.00 11.97
C LEU A 140 -7.67 13.54 12.00
N ILE A 141 -7.86 14.78 12.44
CA ILE A 141 -9.19 15.41 12.49
C ILE A 141 -9.78 15.49 11.09
N LEU A 142 -9.06 16.07 10.12
CA LEU A 142 -9.59 16.24 8.76
C LEU A 142 -9.92 14.90 8.11
N LEU A 143 -9.07 13.89 8.25
CA LEU A 143 -9.32 12.56 7.68
C LEU A 143 -10.44 11.80 8.41
N SER A 144 -10.62 12.01 9.72
CA SER A 144 -11.73 11.42 10.47
C SER A 144 -13.09 12.01 10.10
N LEU A 145 -13.14 13.25 9.61
CA LEU A 145 -14.38 13.91 9.15
C LEU A 145 -14.94 13.29 7.86
N ILE A 146 -14.11 12.64 7.05
CA ILE A 146 -14.56 12.00 5.81
C ILE A 146 -15.24 10.66 6.13
N PRO A 147 -16.45 10.38 5.58
CA PRO A 147 -17.15 9.12 5.81
C PRO A 147 -16.34 7.90 5.35
N GLU A 148 -15.82 7.92 4.12
CA GLU A 148 -14.94 6.89 3.60
C GLU A 148 -13.61 6.86 4.36
N LYS A 149 -13.25 5.70 4.91
CA LYS A 149 -11.96 5.52 5.59
C LYS A 149 -11.19 4.32 5.03
N LYS A 150 -9.94 4.59 4.67
CA LYS A 150 -8.93 3.58 4.30
C LYS A 150 -7.66 3.84 5.09
N THR A 151 -6.98 2.78 5.53
CA THR A 151 -5.72 2.88 6.29
C THR A 151 -4.65 3.67 5.53
N ARG A 152 -4.57 3.47 4.20
CA ARG A 152 -3.63 4.18 3.32
C ARG A 152 -3.77 5.70 3.30
N TYR A 153 -4.92 6.26 3.69
CA TYR A 153 -5.10 7.72 3.75
C TYR A 153 -4.26 8.37 4.84
N LEU A 154 -3.81 7.59 5.83
CA LEU A 154 -2.96 8.10 6.90
C LEU A 154 -1.46 7.98 6.62
N LEU A 155 -1.03 7.34 5.52
CA LEU A 155 0.39 7.30 5.15
C LEU A 155 1.09 8.67 5.20
N PRO A 156 0.46 9.79 4.78
CA PRO A 156 0.96 11.14 5.00
C PRO A 156 1.37 11.50 6.44
N LEU A 157 0.71 10.94 7.46
CA LEU A 157 1.02 11.22 8.88
C LEU A 157 2.35 10.63 9.34
N LEU A 158 2.92 9.67 8.59
CA LEU A 158 4.25 9.16 8.88
C LEU A 158 5.31 10.27 8.76
N ILE A 159 5.08 11.32 7.97
CA ILE A 159 5.98 12.47 7.83
C ILE A 159 6.09 13.26 9.15
N PRO A 160 5.01 13.85 9.70
CA PRO A 160 5.09 14.50 11.00
C PRO A 160 5.41 13.51 12.13
N GLY A 161 5.01 12.24 12.02
CA GLY A 161 5.41 11.20 12.97
C GLY A 161 6.92 10.97 13.03
N ALA A 162 7.60 10.89 11.88
CA ALA A 162 9.05 10.75 11.80
C ALA A 162 9.77 11.97 12.37
N ILE A 163 9.27 13.19 12.11
CA ILE A 163 9.79 14.41 12.73
C ILE A 163 9.67 14.32 14.26
N ASN A 164 8.52 13.89 14.76
CA ASN A 164 8.26 13.80 16.19
C ASN A 164 9.18 12.79 16.89
N VAL A 165 9.26 11.57 16.35
CA VAL A 165 10.19 10.53 16.83
C VAL A 165 11.63 11.04 16.75
N GLY A 166 12.04 11.64 15.63
CA GLY A 166 13.39 12.16 15.41
C GLY A 166 13.83 13.19 16.46
N ILE A 167 12.96 14.12 16.85
CA ILE A 167 13.26 15.11 17.90
C ILE A 167 13.44 14.41 19.26
N CYS A 168 12.59 13.44 19.58
CA CYS A 168 12.73 12.66 20.82
C CYS A 168 14.02 11.82 20.82
N LEU A 169 14.40 11.22 19.70
CA LEU A 169 15.67 10.50 19.58
C LEU A 169 16.88 11.44 19.72
N TYR A 170 16.81 12.61 19.09
CA TYR A 170 17.82 13.65 19.26
C TYR A 170 17.98 14.05 20.73
N TYR A 171 16.89 14.17 21.48
CA TYR A 171 16.95 14.44 22.92
C TYR A 171 17.79 13.38 23.66
N TYR A 172 17.55 12.09 23.41
CA TYR A 172 18.33 11.00 24.03
C TYR A 172 19.80 10.97 23.58
N LEU A 173 20.08 11.37 22.34
CA LEU A 173 21.44 11.38 21.77
C LEU A 173 22.25 12.64 22.09
N SER A 174 21.60 13.72 22.51
CA SER A 174 22.20 15.05 22.71
C SER A 174 23.20 15.16 23.87
N GLY A 175 23.47 14.07 24.61
CA GLY A 175 24.41 14.05 25.73
C GLY A 175 23.94 14.83 26.96
N ARG A 176 22.70 15.34 26.96
CA ARG A 176 22.09 16.08 28.08
C ARG A 176 21.85 15.16 29.27
N LEU A 177 21.67 15.75 30.45
CA LEU A 177 21.20 15.04 31.63
C LEU A 177 19.76 14.56 31.42
N ILE A 178 19.58 13.25 31.32
CA ILE A 178 18.28 12.60 31.13
C ILE A 178 17.74 12.14 32.49
N LEU A 179 16.52 12.55 32.80
CA LEU A 179 15.87 12.24 34.07
C LEU A 179 15.53 10.75 34.17
N SER A 180 15.40 10.23 35.39
CA SER A 180 15.09 8.81 35.65
C SER A 180 13.76 8.36 35.01
N ARG A 181 12.76 9.25 34.92
CA ARG A 181 11.48 8.96 34.25
C ARG A 181 11.65 8.78 32.74
N GLU A 182 12.50 9.57 32.10
CA GLU A 182 12.77 9.50 30.66
C GLU A 182 13.61 8.27 30.33
N LYS A 183 14.60 7.95 31.17
CA LYS A 183 15.33 6.67 31.10
C LYS A 183 14.37 5.49 31.17
N ARG A 184 13.37 5.55 32.06
CA ARG A 184 12.35 4.50 32.19
C ARG A 184 11.49 4.40 30.93
N LEU A 185 11.01 5.52 30.37
CA LEU A 185 10.25 5.51 29.12
C LEU A 185 11.07 4.95 27.95
N PHE A 186 12.35 5.34 27.83
CA PHE A 186 13.24 4.80 26.82
C PHE A 186 13.44 3.28 26.98
N ARG A 187 13.66 2.82 28.23
CA ARG A 187 13.77 1.39 28.55
C ARG A 187 12.51 0.64 28.14
N ILE A 188 11.32 1.12 28.51
CA ILE A 188 10.05 0.47 28.13
C ILE A 188 9.95 0.29 26.61
N ASN A 189 10.26 1.34 25.84
CA ASN A 189 10.26 1.27 24.39
C ASN A 189 11.24 0.23 23.86
N MET A 190 12.49 0.24 24.35
CA MET A 190 13.52 -0.68 23.89
C MET A 190 13.31 -2.11 24.37
N SER A 191 12.70 -2.33 25.54
CA SER A 191 12.36 -3.65 26.07
C SER A 191 11.30 -4.33 25.21
N LEU A 192 10.35 -3.57 24.64
CA LEU A 192 9.38 -4.11 23.69
C LEU A 192 10.08 -4.58 22.41
N ILE A 193 11.01 -3.79 21.89
CA ILE A 193 11.81 -4.16 20.71
C ILE A 193 12.66 -5.40 21.02
N LEU A 194 13.28 -5.46 22.19
CA LEU A 194 14.02 -6.63 22.66
C LEU A 194 13.14 -7.89 22.68
N LEU A 195 11.90 -7.78 23.16
CA LEU A 195 10.94 -8.88 23.13
C LEU A 195 10.64 -9.33 21.70
N VAL A 196 10.44 -8.40 20.76
CA VAL A 196 10.21 -8.72 19.35
C VAL A 196 11.41 -9.43 18.73
N ILE A 197 12.64 -8.97 19.00
CA ILE A 197 13.88 -9.59 18.51
C ILE A 197 14.00 -11.04 19.03
N LEU A 198 13.65 -11.29 20.29
CA LEU A 198 13.70 -12.63 20.87
C LEU A 198 12.57 -13.53 20.36
N ALA A 199 11.39 -12.97 20.11
CA ALA A 199 10.24 -13.71 19.58
C ALA A 199 10.39 -14.08 18.09
N LEU A 200 11.14 -13.29 17.32
CA LEU A 200 11.25 -13.46 15.87
C LEU A 200 11.83 -14.84 15.45
N PRO A 201 12.97 -15.33 15.99
CA PRO A 201 13.45 -16.68 15.71
C PRO A 201 12.44 -17.78 16.06
N VAL A 202 11.73 -17.63 17.19
CA VAL A 202 10.71 -18.59 17.63
C VAL A 202 9.56 -18.63 16.63
N ALA A 203 9.07 -17.47 16.20
CA ALA A 203 8.03 -17.39 15.18
C ALA A 203 8.49 -18.01 13.86
N LEU A 204 9.71 -17.71 13.40
CA LEU A 204 10.25 -18.27 12.16
C LEU A 204 10.37 -19.80 12.22
N TYR A 205 10.77 -20.34 13.37
CA TYR A 205 10.86 -21.77 13.59
C TYR A 205 9.48 -22.45 13.44
N LEU A 206 8.47 -21.94 14.16
CA LEU A 206 7.11 -22.49 14.17
C LEU A 206 6.42 -22.38 12.81
N PHE A 207 6.61 -21.27 12.09
CA PHE A 207 5.88 -21.04 10.85
C PHE A 207 6.58 -21.58 9.59
N PHE A 208 7.91 -21.67 9.57
CA PHE A 208 8.66 -21.99 8.34
C PHE A 208 9.61 -23.18 8.46
N VAL A 209 10.39 -23.28 9.54
CA VAL A 209 11.38 -24.36 9.67
C VAL A 209 10.70 -25.71 9.82
N GLN A 210 9.64 -25.80 10.63
CA GLN A 210 8.85 -27.03 10.77
C GLN A 210 8.20 -27.50 9.46
N LYS A 211 7.99 -26.59 8.51
CA LYS A 211 7.37 -26.87 7.21
C LYS A 211 8.39 -27.07 6.10
N HIS A 212 9.69 -27.09 6.43
CA HIS A 212 10.79 -27.15 5.46
C HIS A 212 10.76 -26.01 4.41
N GLU A 213 10.13 -24.87 4.74
CA GLU A 213 10.02 -23.72 3.82
C GLU A 213 11.21 -22.74 3.94
N LEU A 214 12.02 -22.89 5.00
CA LEU A 214 13.19 -22.06 5.30
C LEU A 214 14.44 -22.94 5.46
N GLU A 215 15.51 -22.56 4.78
CA GLU A 215 16.81 -23.22 4.87
C GLU A 215 17.41 -23.07 6.28
N ILE A 216 17.97 -24.16 6.80
CA ILE A 216 18.54 -24.21 8.15
C ILE A 216 19.71 -23.24 8.32
N SER A 217 20.53 -23.05 7.28
CA SER A 217 21.68 -22.12 7.30
C SER A 217 21.22 -20.66 7.47
N LEU A 218 20.23 -20.23 6.69
CA LEU A 218 19.60 -18.92 6.78
C LEU A 218 18.92 -18.72 8.14
N PHE A 219 18.22 -19.74 8.63
CA PHE A 219 17.64 -19.70 9.98
C PHE A 219 18.70 -19.54 11.07
N ALA A 220 19.81 -20.29 11.00
CA ALA A 220 20.91 -20.17 11.95
C ALA A 220 21.54 -18.76 11.92
N MET A 221 21.70 -18.17 10.73
CA MET A 221 22.17 -16.79 10.58
C MET A 221 21.22 -15.78 11.23
N ILE A 222 19.91 -15.91 10.99
CA ILE A 222 18.89 -15.05 11.62
C ILE A 222 18.93 -15.19 13.14
N CYS A 223 19.01 -16.41 13.67
CA CYS A 223 19.15 -16.67 15.11
C CYS A 223 20.39 -16.00 15.69
N PHE A 224 21.54 -16.13 15.03
CA PHE A 224 22.79 -15.51 15.46
C PHE A 224 22.67 -13.97 15.50
N CYS A 225 22.17 -13.36 14.42
CA CYS A 225 21.97 -11.91 14.36
C CYS A 225 20.97 -11.42 15.44
N CYS A 226 19.83 -12.10 15.60
CA CYS A 226 18.84 -11.73 16.60
C CYS A 226 19.40 -11.87 18.02
N PHE A 227 20.14 -12.93 18.31
CA PHE A 227 20.76 -13.15 19.61
C PHE A 227 21.81 -12.08 19.93
N LEU A 228 22.70 -11.77 18.98
CA LEU A 228 23.70 -10.71 19.13
C LEU A 228 23.04 -9.35 19.36
N LEU A 229 22.03 -8.99 18.56
CA LEU A 229 21.29 -7.75 18.72
C LEU A 229 20.54 -7.68 20.05
N ALA A 230 19.93 -8.79 20.50
CA ALA A 230 19.26 -8.86 21.78
C ALA A 230 20.23 -8.65 22.95
N LEU A 231 21.41 -9.28 22.92
CA LEU A 231 22.45 -9.09 23.94
C LEU A 231 22.95 -7.65 23.99
N LEU A 232 23.29 -7.08 22.83
CA LEU A 232 23.77 -5.69 22.73
C LEU A 232 22.70 -4.70 23.19
N LEU A 233 21.44 -4.91 22.80
CA LEU A 233 20.33 -4.06 23.19
C LEU A 233 20.08 -4.16 24.70
N ALA A 234 19.99 -5.37 25.25
CA ALA A 234 19.81 -5.59 26.69
C ALA A 234 20.94 -4.94 27.51
N TRP A 235 22.19 -5.14 27.10
CA TRP A 235 23.35 -4.51 27.72
C TRP A 235 23.25 -2.97 27.64
N SER A 236 22.89 -2.42 26.48
CA SER A 236 22.80 -0.96 26.29
C SER A 236 21.74 -0.29 27.18
N ILE A 237 20.65 -0.98 27.52
CA ILE A 237 19.52 -0.40 28.27
C ILE A 237 19.54 -0.69 29.77
N TYR A 238 20.06 -1.85 30.19
CA TYR A 238 20.05 -2.30 31.59
C TYR A 238 21.37 -2.06 32.33
N ASN A 239 22.44 -1.69 31.63
CA ASN A 239 23.67 -1.25 32.30
C ASN A 239 23.44 0.04 33.11
N ARG A 240 24.32 0.31 34.10
CA ARG A 240 24.24 1.47 35.01
C ARG A 240 24.11 2.79 34.25
N ARG A 241 24.82 2.92 33.12
CA ARG A 241 24.69 4.03 32.18
C ARG A 241 24.06 3.50 30.89
N VAL A 242 22.88 4.03 30.56
CA VAL A 242 22.18 3.70 29.32
C VAL A 242 22.99 4.22 28.13
N ASN A 243 23.24 3.37 27.15
CA ASN A 243 23.93 3.73 25.91
C ASN A 243 22.93 3.86 24.75
N TYR A 244 22.40 5.07 24.57
CA TYR A 244 21.37 5.36 23.56
C TYR A 244 21.86 5.13 22.12
N LYS A 245 23.15 5.34 21.84
CA LYS A 245 23.71 5.15 20.50
C LYS A 245 23.67 3.68 20.09
N ILE A 246 24.12 2.79 20.98
CA ILE A 246 24.11 1.34 20.73
C ILE A 246 22.67 0.83 20.69
N ALA A 247 21.80 1.28 21.60
CA ALA A 247 20.39 0.91 21.58
C ALA A 247 19.73 1.24 20.22
N LEU A 248 19.93 2.45 19.69
CA LEU A 248 19.39 2.83 18.39
C LEU A 248 20.06 2.11 17.22
N GLY A 249 21.37 1.86 17.31
CA GLY A 249 22.08 1.00 16.35
C GLY A 249 21.47 -0.41 16.28
N CYS A 250 21.08 -0.99 17.42
CA CYS A 250 20.39 -2.28 17.46
C CYS A 250 18.99 -2.23 16.83
N VAL A 251 18.24 -1.13 16.99
CA VAL A 251 16.95 -0.93 16.31
C VAL A 251 17.13 -0.93 14.80
N ILE A 252 18.09 -0.17 14.28
CA ILE A 252 18.41 -0.12 12.84
C ILE A 252 18.90 -1.49 12.36
N GLY A 253 19.79 -2.14 13.10
CA GLY A 253 20.25 -3.50 12.79
C GLY A 253 19.11 -4.51 12.72
N THR A 254 18.12 -4.38 13.61
CA THR A 254 16.91 -5.22 13.59
C THR A 254 16.10 -4.99 12.31
N MET A 255 15.93 -3.73 11.89
CA MET A 255 15.26 -3.42 10.62
C MET A 255 15.98 -4.07 9.43
N LEU A 256 17.30 -3.97 9.37
CA LEU A 256 18.11 -4.59 8.32
C LEU A 256 17.99 -6.12 8.31
N VAL A 257 17.97 -6.76 9.48
CA VAL A 257 17.78 -8.22 9.60
C VAL A 257 16.38 -8.64 9.12
N VAL A 258 15.34 -7.89 9.51
CA VAL A 258 13.97 -8.19 9.11
C VAL A 258 13.79 -8.00 7.60
N GLU A 259 14.19 -6.86 7.05
CA GLU A 259 14.05 -6.52 5.63
C GLU A 259 14.96 -7.38 4.74
N GLY A 260 16.20 -7.60 5.15
CA GLY A 260 17.18 -8.33 4.34
C GLY A 260 17.03 -9.86 4.40
N LEU A 261 16.66 -10.42 5.55
CA LEU A 261 16.71 -11.87 5.78
C LEU A 261 15.33 -12.50 6.02
N CYS A 262 14.41 -11.78 6.68
CA CYS A 262 13.12 -12.35 7.08
C CYS A 262 12.02 -12.16 6.04
N PHE A 263 12.12 -11.17 5.15
CA PHE A 263 11.11 -10.93 4.11
C PHE A 263 11.05 -12.05 3.06
N ILE A 264 12.20 -12.66 2.73
CA ILE A 264 12.29 -13.76 1.76
C ILE A 264 11.39 -14.94 2.17
N PRO A 265 11.51 -15.51 3.39
CA PRO A 265 10.57 -16.55 3.82
C PRO A 265 9.16 -16.02 4.03
N ALA A 266 8.99 -14.80 4.59
CA ALA A 266 7.67 -14.25 4.88
C ALA A 266 6.74 -14.17 3.65
N GLY A 267 7.29 -13.90 2.47
CA GLY A 267 6.53 -13.91 1.21
C GLY A 267 5.81 -15.24 0.95
N LYS A 268 6.42 -16.38 1.29
CA LYS A 268 5.86 -17.72 1.07
C LYS A 268 4.60 -18.01 1.90
N LEU A 269 4.36 -17.27 3.00
CA LEU A 269 3.10 -17.41 3.75
C LEU A 269 1.90 -16.92 2.96
N PHE A 270 2.10 -15.84 2.20
CA PHE A 270 1.02 -15.11 1.56
C PHE A 270 0.87 -15.47 0.09
N ILE A 271 1.98 -15.79 -0.59
CA ILE A 271 2.00 -16.08 -2.01
C ILE A 271 1.47 -17.49 -2.28
N ASN A 272 0.56 -17.60 -3.23
CA ASN A 272 0.11 -18.87 -3.80
C ASN A 272 1.22 -19.47 -4.66
N ASN A 273 1.79 -20.59 -4.21
CA ASN A 273 2.83 -21.30 -4.95
C ASN A 273 2.26 -22.02 -6.20
N GLU A 274 0.95 -22.31 -6.21
CA GLU A 274 0.24 -22.94 -7.33
C GLU A 274 -0.37 -21.90 -8.27
N ARG A 275 0.04 -20.63 -8.16
CA ARG A 275 -0.47 -19.55 -9.00
C ARG A 275 -0.14 -19.83 -10.46
N HIS A 276 -1.17 -20.09 -11.26
CA HIS A 276 -1.08 -20.30 -12.70
C HIS A 276 -1.63 -19.07 -13.42
N SER A 277 -0.73 -18.16 -13.82
CA SER A 277 -1.12 -16.85 -14.34
C SER A 277 -1.55 -16.91 -15.81
N ILE A 278 -2.65 -16.22 -16.12
CA ILE A 278 -3.14 -16.01 -17.50
C ILE A 278 -2.12 -15.30 -18.41
N SER A 279 -1.02 -14.74 -17.86
CA SER A 279 0.06 -14.19 -18.68
C SER A 279 0.74 -15.21 -19.60
N GLU A 280 0.61 -16.51 -19.31
CA GLU A 280 1.13 -17.56 -20.18
C GLU A 280 0.46 -17.58 -21.56
N VAL A 281 -0.80 -17.15 -21.66
CA VAL A 281 -1.55 -16.98 -22.92
C VAL A 281 -0.78 -16.13 -23.93
N ARG A 282 0.03 -15.17 -23.48
CA ARG A 282 0.86 -14.32 -24.35
C ARG A 282 1.85 -15.13 -25.19
N LYS A 283 2.34 -16.25 -24.62
CA LYS A 283 3.37 -17.11 -25.22
C LYS A 283 2.80 -18.16 -26.16
N ILE A 284 1.49 -18.38 -26.16
CA ILE A 284 0.83 -19.41 -26.98
C ILE A 284 0.57 -18.84 -28.39
N PRO A 285 1.28 -19.31 -29.43
CA PRO A 285 1.23 -18.69 -30.76
C PRO A 285 -0.19 -18.69 -31.36
N VAL A 286 -0.94 -19.78 -31.17
CA VAL A 286 -2.31 -19.95 -31.68
C VAL A 286 -3.26 -18.84 -31.19
N LEU A 287 -3.04 -18.33 -29.98
CA LEU A 287 -3.92 -17.32 -29.36
C LEU A 287 -3.58 -15.90 -29.82
N GLN A 288 -2.43 -15.67 -30.46
CA GLN A 288 -1.94 -14.31 -30.69
C GLN A 288 -2.77 -13.52 -31.69
N HIS A 289 -3.43 -14.20 -32.63
CA HIS A 289 -4.21 -13.60 -33.71
C HIS A 289 -5.72 -13.67 -33.45
N LEU A 290 -6.15 -14.28 -32.34
CA LEU A 290 -7.56 -14.48 -32.04
C LEU A 290 -8.10 -13.35 -31.14
N PRO A 291 -9.33 -12.89 -31.38
CA PRO A 291 -10.00 -11.97 -30.48
C PRO A 291 -10.38 -12.66 -29.16
N PHE A 292 -10.30 -11.92 -28.05
CA PHE A 292 -10.63 -12.41 -26.72
C PHE A 292 -12.00 -11.92 -26.27
N TYR A 293 -12.81 -12.84 -25.75
CA TYR A 293 -14.11 -12.53 -25.19
C TYR A 293 -14.29 -13.16 -23.82
N TYR A 294 -15.10 -12.53 -22.97
CA TYR A 294 -15.59 -13.12 -21.74
C TYR A 294 -17.10 -13.21 -21.74
N VAL A 295 -17.66 -14.09 -20.92
CA VAL A 295 -19.11 -14.30 -20.84
C VAL A 295 -19.80 -13.06 -20.28
N GLU A 296 -20.72 -12.49 -21.06
CA GLU A 296 -21.53 -11.36 -20.59
C GLU A 296 -22.36 -11.75 -19.36
N GLY A 297 -22.24 -10.97 -18.28
CA GLY A 297 -22.87 -11.24 -16.99
C GLY A 297 -21.90 -11.78 -15.93
N GLU A 298 -20.72 -12.25 -16.32
CA GLU A 298 -19.64 -12.56 -15.38
C GLU A 298 -18.82 -11.30 -15.05
N GLU A 299 -18.31 -11.20 -13.81
CA GLU A 299 -17.39 -10.12 -13.46
C GLU A 299 -15.99 -10.43 -14.03
N LEU A 300 -15.53 -9.62 -14.98
CA LEU A 300 -14.15 -9.70 -15.47
C LEU A 300 -13.23 -8.79 -14.65
N ARG A 301 -12.33 -9.41 -13.90
CA ARG A 301 -11.27 -8.72 -13.16
C ARG A 301 -10.28 -8.07 -14.11
N ILE A 302 -10.03 -6.76 -13.93
CA ILE A 302 -9.11 -6.00 -14.79
C ILE A 302 -7.68 -6.54 -14.74
N GLU A 303 -7.30 -7.18 -13.63
CA GLU A 303 -6.02 -7.85 -13.47
C GLU A 303 -5.80 -8.93 -14.55
N LEU A 304 -6.85 -9.64 -14.97
CA LEU A 304 -6.77 -10.66 -16.03
C LEU A 304 -6.55 -10.03 -17.41
N VAL A 305 -7.16 -8.87 -17.66
CA VAL A 305 -6.96 -8.10 -18.91
C VAL A 305 -5.51 -7.61 -18.98
N TYR A 306 -5.00 -7.03 -17.89
CA TYR A 306 -3.63 -6.55 -17.85
C TYR A 306 -2.60 -7.68 -17.93
N GLU A 307 -2.81 -8.79 -17.21
CA GLU A 307 -1.89 -9.92 -17.24
C GLU A 307 -1.95 -10.71 -18.54
N SER A 308 -3.08 -10.78 -19.24
CA SER A 308 -3.14 -11.41 -20.57
C SER A 308 -2.56 -10.54 -21.68
N ASP A 309 -2.48 -9.23 -21.49
CA ASP A 309 -2.13 -8.25 -22.54
C ASP A 309 -3.07 -8.36 -23.76
N ARG A 310 -4.37 -8.55 -23.48
CA ARG A 310 -5.41 -8.70 -24.50
C ARG A 310 -6.58 -7.79 -24.20
N VAL A 311 -7.22 -7.32 -25.26
CA VAL A 311 -8.52 -6.64 -25.14
C VAL A 311 -9.60 -7.71 -25.05
N ILE A 312 -10.12 -7.94 -23.86
CA ILE A 312 -11.16 -8.95 -23.59
C ILE A 312 -12.52 -8.26 -23.53
N ARG A 313 -13.44 -8.59 -24.45
CA ARG A 313 -14.75 -7.93 -24.58
C ARG A 313 -15.90 -8.83 -24.10
N PRO A 314 -17.01 -8.29 -23.61
CA PRO A 314 -18.17 -9.12 -23.27
C PRO A 314 -18.74 -9.76 -24.53
N LEU A 315 -19.16 -11.01 -24.42
CA LEU A 315 -19.88 -11.74 -25.46
C LEU A 315 -21.11 -12.41 -24.84
N ASN A 316 -22.28 -12.15 -25.43
CA ASN A 316 -23.50 -12.81 -25.04
C ASN A 316 -23.56 -14.23 -25.65
N ILE A 317 -23.12 -15.21 -24.87
CA ILE A 317 -23.08 -16.61 -25.29
C ILE A 317 -24.48 -17.22 -25.54
N ARG A 318 -25.56 -16.58 -25.06
CA ARG A 318 -26.94 -17.07 -25.31
C ARG A 318 -27.41 -16.74 -26.72
N ASN A 319 -26.78 -15.77 -27.39
CA ASN A 319 -27.11 -15.41 -28.76
C ASN A 319 -26.19 -16.16 -29.75
N MET A 320 -26.65 -17.31 -30.25
CA MET A 320 -25.85 -18.18 -31.12
C MET A 320 -25.36 -17.49 -32.41
N ASN A 321 -26.20 -16.65 -33.04
CA ASN A 321 -25.82 -15.91 -34.25
C ASN A 321 -24.64 -14.96 -33.98
N LEU A 322 -24.60 -14.37 -32.78
CA LEU A 322 -23.51 -13.49 -32.38
C LEU A 322 -22.23 -14.29 -32.15
N VAL A 323 -22.31 -15.45 -31.50
CA VAL A 323 -21.17 -16.36 -31.28
C VAL A 323 -20.59 -16.81 -32.63
N GLU A 324 -21.43 -17.25 -33.57
CA GLU A 324 -21.02 -17.65 -34.92
C GLU A 324 -20.28 -16.55 -35.67
N SER A 325 -20.78 -15.32 -35.62
CA SER A 325 -20.19 -14.17 -36.31
C SER A 325 -18.78 -13.81 -35.82
N LYS A 326 -18.34 -14.34 -34.66
CA LYS A 326 -17.06 -14.02 -34.03
C LYS A 326 -16.04 -15.14 -34.08
N LEU A 327 -16.40 -16.31 -34.62
CA LEU A 327 -15.46 -17.43 -34.75
C LEU A 327 -14.37 -17.14 -35.80
N PRO A 328 -13.12 -17.62 -35.59
CA PRO A 328 -12.60 -18.24 -34.36
C PRO A 328 -12.25 -17.20 -33.28
N PHE A 329 -12.44 -17.56 -32.00
CA PHE A 329 -12.10 -16.66 -30.88
C PHE A 329 -11.65 -17.41 -29.63
N VAL A 330 -11.09 -16.67 -28.68
CA VAL A 330 -10.72 -17.16 -27.34
C VAL A 330 -11.80 -16.75 -26.34
N LEU A 331 -12.38 -17.73 -25.64
CA LEU A 331 -13.32 -17.51 -24.56
C LEU A 331 -12.60 -17.58 -23.21
N VAL A 332 -12.85 -16.58 -22.38
CA VAL A 332 -12.42 -16.50 -20.99
C VAL A 332 -13.65 -16.57 -20.09
N SER A 333 -13.82 -17.67 -19.34
CA SER A 333 -15.05 -17.95 -18.59
C SER A 333 -14.78 -18.44 -17.18
N ALA A 334 -15.75 -18.27 -16.27
CA ALA A 334 -15.66 -18.77 -14.89
C ALA A 334 -15.79 -20.30 -14.81
N THR A 335 -16.46 -20.91 -15.77
CA THR A 335 -16.67 -22.36 -15.89
C THR A 335 -16.12 -22.89 -17.22
N PRO A 336 -15.82 -24.21 -17.34
CA PRO A 336 -15.36 -24.80 -18.58
C PRO A 336 -16.31 -24.50 -19.75
N ALA A 337 -15.75 -24.21 -20.92
CA ALA A 337 -16.54 -23.81 -22.09
C ALA A 337 -17.57 -24.88 -22.52
N ASP A 338 -17.26 -26.17 -22.34
CA ASP A 338 -18.16 -27.30 -22.62
C ASP A 338 -19.44 -27.29 -21.76
N SER A 339 -19.40 -26.66 -20.59
CA SER A 339 -20.58 -26.51 -19.73
C SER A 339 -21.48 -25.34 -20.13
N LEU A 340 -20.93 -24.39 -20.90
CA LEU A 340 -21.59 -23.15 -21.32
C LEU A 340 -22.15 -23.24 -22.73
N LEU A 341 -21.49 -24.00 -23.60
CA LEU A 341 -21.80 -24.12 -25.02
C LEU A 341 -21.90 -25.59 -25.42
N ASP A 342 -22.83 -25.88 -26.32
CA ASP A 342 -23.08 -27.25 -26.79
C ASP A 342 -21.89 -27.75 -27.64
N ALA A 343 -21.09 -28.66 -27.09
CA ALA A 343 -19.93 -29.27 -27.74
C ALA A 343 -20.27 -30.06 -29.01
N SER A 344 -21.56 -30.33 -29.29
CA SER A 344 -21.95 -30.96 -30.56
C SER A 344 -21.74 -30.03 -31.76
N LYS A 345 -21.89 -28.70 -31.58
CA LYS A 345 -21.85 -27.68 -32.64
C LYS A 345 -20.47 -27.05 -32.85
N TRP A 346 -19.64 -26.99 -31.81
CA TRP A 346 -18.38 -26.27 -31.83
C TRP A 346 -17.20 -27.21 -31.59
N GLU A 347 -16.05 -26.88 -32.17
CA GLU A 347 -14.78 -27.43 -31.71
C GLU A 347 -14.27 -26.53 -30.58
N ILE A 348 -14.21 -27.09 -29.37
CA ILE A 348 -13.77 -26.41 -28.16
C ILE A 348 -12.43 -27.01 -27.74
N ASP A 349 -11.38 -26.20 -27.79
CA ASP A 349 -10.03 -26.58 -27.37
C ASP A 349 -9.71 -25.86 -26.05
N GLU A 350 -9.72 -26.59 -24.93
CA GLU A 350 -9.39 -26.04 -23.62
C GLU A 350 -7.88 -25.84 -23.49
N ILE A 351 -7.44 -24.58 -23.47
CA ILE A 351 -6.03 -24.22 -23.28
C ILE A 351 -5.61 -24.46 -21.84
N GLY A 352 -6.50 -24.12 -20.90
CA GLY A 352 -6.32 -24.45 -19.50
C GLY A 352 -7.07 -23.54 -18.54
N ARG A 353 -6.91 -23.88 -17.25
CA ARG A 353 -7.48 -23.16 -16.11
C ARG A 353 -6.40 -22.30 -15.46
N TYR A 354 -6.60 -20.98 -15.47
CA TYR A 354 -5.68 -20.01 -14.87
C TYR A 354 -6.21 -19.53 -13.52
N ASP A 355 -5.37 -19.65 -12.50
CA ASP A 355 -5.61 -19.08 -11.17
C ASP A 355 -4.62 -17.92 -10.94
N ASN A 356 -5.09 -16.70 -11.18
CA ASN A 356 -4.28 -15.50 -11.01
C ASN A 356 -4.13 -15.05 -9.55
N ASN A 357 -4.70 -15.78 -8.58
CA ASN A 357 -4.62 -15.39 -7.18
C ASN A 357 -3.20 -15.40 -6.66
N TRP A 358 -2.78 -14.26 -6.10
CA TRP A 358 -1.59 -14.19 -5.27
C TRP A 358 -1.80 -14.82 -3.89
N GLN A 359 -3.04 -14.98 -3.44
CA GLN A 359 -3.38 -15.55 -2.13
C GLN A 359 -3.62 -17.06 -2.25
N LYS A 360 -3.26 -17.83 -1.23
CA LYS A 360 -3.54 -19.27 -1.16
C LYS A 360 -5.05 -19.54 -1.09
N THR A 361 -5.51 -20.69 -1.59
CA THR A 361 -6.92 -21.10 -1.66
C THR A 361 -7.63 -21.15 -0.29
N ASN A 362 -6.90 -21.42 0.78
CA ASN A 362 -7.41 -21.43 2.16
C ASN A 362 -7.50 -20.03 2.80
N SER A 363 -7.05 -18.97 2.12
CA SER A 363 -7.08 -17.60 2.63
C SER A 363 -8.46 -17.00 2.47
N ARG A 364 -8.93 -16.25 3.49
CA ARG A 364 -10.14 -15.42 3.38
C ARG A 364 -10.05 -14.34 2.29
N LYS A 365 -8.84 -14.06 1.80
CA LYS A 365 -8.58 -13.08 0.73
C LYS A 365 -8.45 -13.73 -0.65
N TYR A 366 -8.62 -15.05 -0.76
CA TYR A 366 -8.69 -15.72 -2.05
C TYR A 366 -9.92 -15.25 -2.82
N ASN A 367 -9.74 -14.91 -4.10
CA ASN A 367 -10.80 -14.37 -4.93
C ASN A 367 -11.12 -15.32 -6.09
N PRO A 368 -12.28 -15.99 -6.09
CA PRO A 368 -12.67 -16.88 -7.19
C PRO A 368 -12.83 -16.16 -8.53
N ASP A 369 -13.04 -14.84 -8.54
CA ASP A 369 -13.17 -14.07 -9.79
C ASP A 369 -11.86 -13.93 -10.57
N LEU A 370 -10.73 -14.25 -9.95
CA LEU A 370 -9.42 -14.32 -10.61
C LEU A 370 -9.12 -15.70 -11.21
N VAL A 371 -10.04 -16.67 -11.06
CA VAL A 371 -9.90 -17.99 -11.65
C VAL A 371 -10.71 -18.03 -12.94
N ARG A 372 -10.07 -18.27 -14.08
CA ARG A 372 -10.75 -18.36 -15.37
C ARG A 372 -10.23 -19.52 -16.21
N TYR A 373 -11.14 -20.14 -16.94
CA TYR A 373 -10.84 -21.08 -18.01
C TYR A 373 -10.62 -20.28 -19.30
N VAL A 374 -9.64 -20.71 -20.08
CA VAL A 374 -9.37 -20.15 -21.41
C VAL A 374 -9.51 -21.27 -22.42
N SER A 375 -10.39 -21.07 -23.39
CA SER A 375 -10.68 -22.04 -24.44
C SER A 375 -10.69 -21.36 -25.80
N VAL A 376 -10.25 -22.06 -26.84
CA VAL A 376 -10.38 -21.62 -28.23
C VAL A 376 -11.63 -22.26 -28.82
N LEU A 377 -12.47 -21.45 -29.45
CA LEU A 377 -13.65 -21.93 -30.16
C LEU A 377 -13.47 -21.79 -31.67
N ARG A 378 -13.78 -22.88 -32.38
CA ARG A 378 -13.78 -22.96 -33.85
C ARG A 378 -15.07 -23.59 -34.36
N ILE A 379 -15.36 -23.34 -35.63
CA ILE A 379 -16.42 -24.07 -36.34
C ILE A 379 -15.94 -25.50 -36.53
N LYS A 380 -16.77 -26.47 -36.15
CA LYS A 380 -16.50 -27.88 -36.37
C LYS A 380 -16.45 -28.14 -37.88
N SER A 381 -15.30 -28.58 -38.43
CA SER A 381 -15.24 -28.93 -39.83
C SER A 381 -16.14 -30.15 -40.07
N THR A 382 -17.19 -29.97 -40.87
CA THR A 382 -17.86 -31.10 -41.51
C THR A 382 -16.94 -31.62 -42.61
N ASP A 383 -15.92 -32.41 -42.25
CA ASP A 383 -15.26 -33.27 -43.22
C ASP A 383 -16.23 -34.41 -43.56
N SER A 384 -17.08 -34.14 -44.55
CA SER A 384 -17.65 -35.18 -45.38
C SER A 384 -16.52 -35.77 -46.21
N THR A 385 -16.00 -36.91 -45.76
CA THR A 385 -15.29 -37.86 -46.62
C THR A 385 -16.16 -38.22 -47.83
N PRO A 386 -15.62 -38.24 -49.04
CA PRO A 386 -15.88 -39.33 -49.97
C PRO A 386 -14.96 -40.53 -49.67
#